data_AF-A0A521TBQ8-F1
#
_entry.id   AF-A0A521TBQ8-F1
#
_cell.length_a   1.000
_cell.length_b   1.000
_cell.length_c   1.000
_cell.angle_alpha   90.00
_cell.angle_beta   90.00
_cell.angle_gamma   90.00
#
_symmetry.space_group_name_H-M   'P 1'
#
loop_
_entity.id
_entity.type
_entity.pdbx_description
1 polymer ?
#
loop_
_entity_poly.entity_id
_entity_poly.type
_entity_poly.pdbx_seq_one_letter_code
_entity_poly.pdbx_strand_id
1 'polypeptide(L)'
;MISNALQENGATKSNGKWEINHKPIEIIIFIRSDDPVRKSIGEILSSELENIGFIVKKDYGDLNKAFVVVHGSDPAEMKWNLYTEGWGRSAFVRYDSVGLSQMYAPWFSNMPGFNNPSYWNYKNEHLDNITQKIYTGDFQSEDQRADLIQDAIAEGIDQSVRIFLASKIDQYVANEKMEGIVNDLGAGVPSRFTPINARSEDKELVIGVKQIYQGAWNPVMGLGDTYSRQIWGIISDPITFKHPFTGKTFPVRADWDVETAGPNGKLNVPDDVVMWDTIKQQWGKVSPGTLATSKVRFDFKFSNWHNGQKMDMNDILHSLYFTMEWGTQTDENDKTFDVEFTPMASQAVQTIIGIKPIDEDTVDVYVNYWHFDEGEIADWAALWSSMPWEISAAMEQSVIDGKASFSRSGATNKNVSWISLIIPNDAQMIQSYLNDFSENRYIPKSLESFETDFNYFDSRYISSSEWIEVNNHAVISNGPFYLSAYSPESRSITVNAFEDETYPFKLGYWSEFEKTEFPKITNVDSPDIIQKGTELEINIETSHADSILYFLTDSNGNSTLSELIKVGKNSTSIKIPGEKTEKLDTGAKDLKIFAISNSVLKPDYYSTSFLIVENKEA
;
A
#
# COMPACT_ATOMS: atom_id res chain seq x y z
N MET A 1 12.84 9.07 31.85
CA MET A 1 11.89 8.06 31.34
C MET A 1 12.45 6.65 31.45
N ILE A 2 13.48 6.24 30.71
CA ILE A 2 14.00 4.85 30.73
C ILE A 2 14.40 4.37 32.15
N SER A 3 15.17 5.17 32.90
CA SER A 3 15.60 4.77 34.25
C SER A 3 14.43 4.59 35.22
N ASN A 4 13.39 5.43 35.11
CA ASN A 4 12.20 5.32 35.96
C ASN A 4 11.42 4.05 35.60
N ALA A 5 11.17 3.81 34.30
CA ALA A 5 10.48 2.61 33.83
C ALA A 5 11.20 1.32 34.25
N LEU A 6 12.54 1.30 34.16
CA LEU A 6 13.35 0.18 34.64
C LEU A 6 13.22 -0.03 36.15
N GLN A 7 13.29 1.04 36.96
CA GLN A 7 13.17 0.97 38.41
C GLN A 7 11.77 0.51 38.86
N GLU A 8 10.72 1.03 38.22
CA GLU A 8 9.33 0.64 38.46
C GLU A 8 9.10 -0.85 38.17
N ASN A 9 9.85 -1.41 37.20
CA ASN A 9 9.84 -2.83 36.87
C ASN A 9 10.90 -3.66 37.64
N GLY A 10 11.44 -3.13 38.74
CA GLY A 10 12.30 -3.86 39.66
C GLY A 10 13.77 -3.98 39.23
N ALA A 11 14.19 -3.24 38.19
CA ALA A 11 15.60 -3.17 37.83
C ALA A 11 16.37 -2.23 38.75
N THR A 12 17.61 -2.59 39.05
CA THR A 12 18.53 -1.76 39.83
C THR A 12 19.78 -1.48 39.00
N LYS A 13 20.43 -0.33 39.24
CA LYS A 13 21.68 0.01 38.56
C LYS A 13 22.87 -0.29 39.47
N SER A 14 23.70 -1.24 39.08
CA SER A 14 24.90 -1.67 39.81
C SER A 14 26.12 -1.56 38.88
N ASN A 15 27.23 -0.97 39.36
CA ASN A 15 28.45 -0.76 38.57
C ASN A 15 28.21 -0.09 37.19
N GLY A 16 27.24 0.83 37.12
CA GLY A 16 26.88 1.51 35.88
C GLY A 16 26.00 0.69 34.92
N LYS A 17 25.66 -0.56 35.26
CA LYS A 17 24.81 -1.45 34.45
C LYS A 17 23.45 -1.71 35.10
N TRP A 18 22.41 -1.84 34.29
CA TRP A 18 21.06 -2.20 34.75
C TRP A 18 20.95 -3.71 34.93
N GLU A 19 20.36 -4.14 36.04
CA GLU A 19 20.21 -5.54 36.42
C GLU A 19 18.81 -5.84 36.96
N ILE A 20 18.26 -7.00 36.63
CA ILE A 20 17.06 -7.59 37.26
C ILE A 20 17.47 -8.94 37.84
N ASN A 21 17.13 -9.22 39.10
CA ASN A 21 17.51 -10.46 39.80
C ASN A 21 19.02 -10.76 39.73
N HIS A 22 19.85 -9.72 39.90
CA HIS A 22 21.32 -9.79 39.80
C HIS A 22 21.86 -10.25 38.44
N LYS A 23 21.04 -10.16 37.37
CA LYS A 23 21.46 -10.42 35.99
C LYS A 23 21.41 -9.12 35.19
N PRO A 24 22.50 -8.75 34.49
CA PRO A 24 22.51 -7.60 33.60
C PRO A 24 21.42 -7.70 32.53
N ILE A 25 20.80 -6.58 32.21
CA ILE A 25 19.83 -6.50 31.11
C ILE A 25 20.62 -6.41 29.80
N GLU A 26 20.40 -7.40 28.94
CA GLU A 26 21.02 -7.51 27.63
C GLU A 26 20.04 -7.11 26.52
N ILE A 27 20.54 -6.38 25.52
CA ILE A 27 19.81 -6.00 24.31
C ILE A 27 20.60 -6.47 23.10
N ILE A 28 19.96 -7.22 22.21
CA ILE A 28 20.50 -7.67 20.93
C ILE A 28 20.00 -6.74 19.83
N ILE A 29 20.92 -6.06 19.15
CA ILE A 29 20.62 -5.18 18.03
C ILE A 29 21.10 -5.84 16.74
N PHE A 30 20.18 -6.06 15.81
CA PHE A 30 20.54 -6.47 14.45
C PHE A 30 20.92 -5.24 13.63
N ILE A 31 22.15 -5.19 13.13
CA ILE A 31 22.72 -4.06 12.38
C ILE A 31 22.96 -4.45 10.92
N ARG A 32 22.28 -3.73 10.02
CA ARG A 32 22.43 -3.87 8.56
C ARG A 32 23.76 -3.32 8.08
N SER A 33 24.72 -4.20 7.86
CA SER A 33 26.08 -3.87 7.45
C SER A 33 26.21 -3.51 5.97
N ASP A 34 25.28 -3.95 5.14
CA ASP A 34 25.17 -3.66 3.69
C ASP A 34 24.52 -2.29 3.39
N ASP A 35 24.01 -1.61 4.42
CA ASP A 35 23.37 -0.30 4.31
C ASP A 35 24.09 0.69 5.24
N PRO A 36 24.93 1.60 4.69
CA PRO A 36 25.73 2.52 5.50
C PRO A 36 24.91 3.40 6.45
N VAL A 37 23.70 3.79 6.06
CA VAL A 37 22.82 4.64 6.88
C VAL A 37 22.30 3.82 8.06
N ARG A 38 21.74 2.63 7.80
CA ARG A 38 21.25 1.75 8.88
C ARG A 38 22.37 1.26 9.79
N LYS A 39 23.55 1.00 9.22
CA LYS A 39 24.75 0.70 10.01
C LYS A 39 25.05 1.84 10.98
N SER A 40 25.12 3.08 10.49
CA SER A 40 25.38 4.25 11.34
C SER A 40 24.33 4.40 12.45
N ILE A 41 23.05 4.24 12.13
CA ILE A 41 21.96 4.33 13.12
C ILE A 41 22.12 3.24 14.20
N GLY A 42 22.34 1.98 13.79
CA GLY A 42 22.51 0.86 14.72
C GLY A 42 23.73 1.02 15.63
N GLU A 43 24.84 1.55 15.12
CA GLU A 43 26.05 1.82 15.89
C GLU A 43 25.83 2.92 16.94
N ILE A 44 25.20 4.04 16.54
CA ILE A 44 24.86 5.15 17.45
C ILE A 44 23.92 4.64 18.54
N LEU A 45 22.84 3.95 18.17
CA LEU A 45 21.86 3.41 19.12
C LEU A 45 22.51 2.43 20.10
N SER A 46 23.38 1.56 19.61
CA SER A 46 24.13 0.65 20.48
C SER A 46 24.98 1.40 21.49
N SER A 47 25.73 2.41 21.08
CA SER A 47 26.57 3.19 21.99
C SER A 47 25.73 3.95 23.04
N GLU A 48 24.60 4.54 22.65
CA GLU A 48 23.72 5.22 23.59
C GLU A 48 23.09 4.26 24.62
N LEU A 49 22.66 3.06 24.19
CA LEU A 49 22.13 2.04 25.11
C LEU A 49 23.20 1.51 26.08
N GLU A 50 24.44 1.33 25.62
CA GLU A 50 25.57 0.96 26.49
C GLU A 50 25.85 2.04 27.53
N ASN A 51 25.81 3.32 27.13
CA ASN A 51 25.99 4.49 28.01
C ASN A 51 24.87 4.60 29.06
N ILE A 52 23.63 4.29 28.68
CA ILE A 52 22.48 4.26 29.60
C ILE A 52 22.63 3.16 30.65
N GLY A 53 23.36 2.09 30.33
CA GLY A 53 23.72 1.01 31.27
C GLY A 53 23.26 -0.38 30.84
N PHE A 54 22.85 -0.59 29.59
CA PHE A 54 22.57 -1.93 29.09
C PHE A 54 23.86 -2.67 28.69
N ILE A 55 23.78 -3.99 28.57
CA ILE A 55 24.76 -4.77 27.80
C ILE A 55 24.21 -4.90 26.39
N VAL A 56 24.95 -4.47 25.37
CA VAL A 56 24.48 -4.55 23.99
C VAL A 56 25.26 -5.63 23.23
N LYS A 57 24.53 -6.55 22.59
CA LYS A 57 25.08 -7.48 21.61
C LYS A 57 24.72 -7.01 20.22
N LYS A 58 25.74 -6.75 19.40
CA LYS A 58 25.56 -6.35 18.00
C LYS A 58 25.59 -7.60 17.12
N ASP A 59 24.52 -7.84 16.38
CA ASP A 59 24.48 -8.86 15.33
C ASP A 59 24.52 -8.20 13.95
N TYR A 60 25.62 -8.35 13.22
CA TYR A 60 25.74 -7.77 11.89
C TYR A 60 25.21 -8.72 10.82
N GLY A 61 24.56 -8.15 9.80
CA GLY A 61 24.07 -8.92 8.66
C GLY A 61 23.67 -8.05 7.47
N ASP A 62 23.22 -8.71 6.41
CA ASP A 62 22.55 -8.10 5.27
C ASP A 62 21.02 -8.23 5.38
N LEU A 63 20.28 -7.85 4.33
CA LEU A 63 18.82 -8.00 4.29
C LEU A 63 18.40 -9.47 4.37
N ASN A 64 19.13 -10.38 3.71
CA ASN A 64 18.77 -11.79 3.69
C ASN A 64 18.83 -12.40 5.09
N LYS A 65 19.90 -12.10 5.84
CA LYS A 65 19.98 -12.49 7.25
C LYS A 65 18.91 -11.81 8.10
N ALA A 66 18.61 -10.53 7.85
CA ALA A 66 17.53 -9.83 8.56
C ALA A 66 16.16 -10.50 8.31
N PHE A 67 15.88 -10.94 7.10
CA PHE A 67 14.67 -11.69 6.81
C PHE A 67 14.61 -12.97 7.63
N VAL A 68 15.69 -13.73 7.75
CA VAL A 68 15.72 -14.98 8.53
C VAL A 68 15.62 -14.72 10.05
N VAL A 69 16.38 -13.76 10.56
CA VAL A 69 16.49 -13.52 12.01
C VAL A 69 15.36 -12.62 12.52
N VAL A 70 15.10 -11.49 11.87
CA VAL A 70 14.12 -10.50 12.35
C VAL A 70 12.70 -10.89 11.95
N HIS A 71 12.53 -11.24 10.67
CA HIS A 71 11.21 -11.51 10.10
C HIS A 71 10.86 -13.01 10.03
N GLY A 72 11.71 -13.89 10.57
CA GLY A 72 11.57 -15.34 10.39
C GLY A 72 11.82 -16.17 11.65
N SER A 73 12.12 -15.55 12.79
CA SER A 73 12.23 -16.25 14.07
C SER A 73 11.05 -15.94 14.98
N ASP A 74 10.72 -16.89 15.85
CA ASP A 74 9.80 -16.64 16.97
C ASP A 74 10.36 -15.53 17.87
N PRO A 75 9.62 -14.41 18.09
CA PRO A 75 10.04 -13.37 19.01
C PRO A 75 10.35 -13.88 20.43
N ALA A 76 9.72 -14.97 20.88
CA ALA A 76 9.99 -15.56 22.20
C ALA A 76 11.42 -16.13 22.32
N GLU A 77 12.08 -16.46 21.21
CA GLU A 77 13.48 -16.91 21.22
C GLU A 77 14.47 -15.77 21.50
N MET A 78 14.01 -14.51 21.45
CA MET A 78 14.82 -13.33 21.74
C MET A 78 16.13 -13.28 20.92
N LYS A 79 16.09 -13.74 19.67
CA LYS A 79 17.25 -13.69 18.75
C LYS A 79 17.65 -12.26 18.37
N TRP A 80 16.72 -11.32 18.52
CA TRP A 80 16.92 -9.88 18.32
C TRP A 80 15.95 -9.13 19.26
N ASN A 81 16.30 -7.89 19.59
CA ASN A 81 15.42 -6.98 20.32
C ASN A 81 15.16 -5.68 19.53
N LEU A 82 16.14 -5.22 18.76
CA LEU A 82 16.03 -3.99 17.96
C LEU A 82 16.54 -4.23 16.54
N TYR A 83 15.81 -3.70 15.56
CA TYR A 83 16.16 -3.69 14.15
C TYR A 83 15.69 -2.39 13.50
N THR A 84 16.47 -1.84 12.56
CA THR A 84 16.09 -0.63 11.81
C THR A 84 15.50 -1.01 10.46
N GLU A 85 14.18 -0.87 10.34
CA GLU A 85 13.43 -1.11 9.11
C GLU A 85 13.50 0.09 8.14
N GLY A 86 12.87 -0.04 6.98
CA GLY A 86 12.46 1.12 6.20
C GLY A 86 11.42 0.74 5.18
N TRP A 87 10.52 1.68 4.94
CA TRP A 87 9.29 1.47 4.21
C TRP A 87 9.23 2.45 3.04
N GLY A 88 8.69 1.99 1.92
CA GLY A 88 8.42 2.80 0.74
C GLY A 88 6.96 2.67 0.35
N ARG A 89 6.44 3.67 -0.35
CA ARG A 89 5.10 3.61 -0.95
C ARG A 89 5.23 3.34 -2.45
N SER A 90 4.27 2.61 -3.00
CA SER A 90 4.21 2.32 -4.44
C SER A 90 3.30 3.29 -5.21
N ALA A 91 2.59 4.17 -4.50
CA ALA A 91 1.80 5.26 -5.04
C ALA A 91 1.55 6.33 -3.97
N PHE A 92 1.17 7.53 -4.39
CA PHE A 92 0.61 8.55 -3.51
C PHE A 92 -0.85 8.22 -3.16
N VAL A 93 -1.21 8.16 -1.88
CA VAL A 93 -2.57 7.74 -1.43
C VAL A 93 -3.17 8.86 -0.57
N ARG A 94 -4.34 9.36 -0.96
CA ARG A 94 -5.01 10.47 -0.26
C ARG A 94 -5.67 10.00 1.04
N TYR A 95 -6.41 8.90 0.99
CA TYR A 95 -7.17 8.36 2.11
C TYR A 95 -6.61 7.01 2.56
N ASP A 96 -5.35 7.00 3.01
CA ASP A 96 -4.68 5.77 3.46
C ASP A 96 -5.46 5.10 4.61
N SER A 97 -5.96 3.89 4.35
CA SER A 97 -6.68 3.04 5.31
C SER A 97 -5.82 1.88 5.84
N VAL A 98 -4.61 1.71 5.31
CA VAL A 98 -3.74 0.54 5.54
C VAL A 98 -2.59 0.86 6.47
N GLY A 99 -2.02 2.07 6.36
CA GLY A 99 -0.76 2.42 7.02
C GLY A 99 -0.75 2.19 8.53
N LEU A 100 -1.83 2.51 9.24
CA LEU A 100 -1.90 2.32 10.70
C LEU A 100 -1.94 0.83 11.09
N SER A 101 -2.77 0.06 10.39
CA SER A 101 -2.88 -1.39 10.59
C SER A 101 -1.54 -2.08 10.33
N GLN A 102 -0.89 -1.73 9.21
CA GLN A 102 0.41 -2.26 8.84
C GLN A 102 1.50 -1.94 9.87
N MET A 103 1.47 -0.77 10.50
CA MET A 103 2.53 -0.30 11.37
C MET A 103 2.34 -0.68 12.83
N TYR A 104 1.10 -0.86 13.29
CA TYR A 104 0.78 -1.03 14.71
C TYR A 104 -0.18 -2.18 15.05
N ALA A 105 -1.02 -2.65 14.12
CA ALA A 105 -2.10 -3.58 14.46
C ALA A 105 -1.72 -5.06 14.23
N PRO A 106 -1.84 -5.93 15.26
CA PRO A 106 -1.66 -7.38 15.13
C PRO A 106 -2.41 -8.03 13.98
N TRP A 107 -3.69 -7.70 13.76
CA TRP A 107 -4.53 -8.38 12.77
C TRP A 107 -3.99 -8.30 11.33
N PHE A 108 -3.17 -7.29 11.02
CA PHE A 108 -2.58 -7.07 9.70
C PHE A 108 -1.39 -8.01 9.40
N SER A 109 -1.00 -8.88 10.34
CA SER A 109 0.07 -9.87 10.19
C SER A 109 1.47 -9.27 9.93
N ASN A 110 1.69 -8.00 10.26
CA ASN A 110 2.99 -7.33 10.12
C ASN A 110 3.63 -6.94 11.48
N MET A 111 3.09 -7.43 12.59
CA MET A 111 3.67 -7.26 13.94
C MET A 111 4.63 -8.41 14.28
N PRO A 112 5.49 -8.28 15.31
CA PRO A 112 6.32 -9.39 15.77
C PRO A 112 5.48 -10.66 15.98
N GLY A 113 5.86 -11.72 15.24
CA GLY A 113 5.15 -13.00 15.21
C GLY A 113 4.38 -13.26 13.91
N PHE A 114 4.02 -12.23 13.12
CA PHE A 114 3.33 -12.33 11.82
C PHE A 114 2.03 -13.14 11.83
N ASN A 115 1.36 -13.24 12.99
CA ASN A 115 0.23 -14.16 13.22
C ASN A 115 0.56 -15.63 12.97
N ASN A 116 1.85 -15.99 12.99
CA ASN A 116 2.28 -17.38 12.94
C ASN A 116 1.78 -18.10 14.21
N PRO A 117 0.94 -19.15 14.09
CA PRO A 117 0.34 -19.83 15.23
C PRO A 117 1.36 -20.56 16.11
N SER A 118 2.57 -20.83 15.59
CA SER A 118 3.65 -21.47 16.35
C SER A 118 4.51 -20.48 17.14
N TYR A 119 4.31 -19.17 16.97
CA TYR A 119 5.15 -18.12 17.57
C TYR A 119 4.44 -17.35 18.68
N TRP A 120 5.22 -16.65 19.51
CA TRP A 120 4.68 -15.55 20.28
C TRP A 120 4.29 -14.39 19.35
N ASN A 121 3.12 -13.82 19.61
CA ASN A 121 2.57 -12.73 18.80
C ASN A 121 2.24 -11.53 19.68
N TYR A 122 2.59 -10.33 19.19
CA TYR A 122 2.10 -9.08 19.77
C TYR A 122 0.57 -9.01 19.67
N LYS A 123 -0.09 -8.46 20.69
CA LYS A 123 -1.55 -8.34 20.76
C LYS A 123 -1.95 -6.96 21.28
N ASN A 124 -2.96 -6.37 20.64
CA ASN A 124 -3.59 -5.13 21.09
C ASN A 124 -5.00 -5.04 20.47
N GLU A 125 -6.00 -5.46 21.23
CA GLU A 125 -7.40 -5.50 20.78
C GLU A 125 -7.96 -4.11 20.47
N HIS A 126 -7.48 -3.07 21.16
CA HIS A 126 -7.94 -1.70 20.91
C HIS A 126 -7.45 -1.21 19.55
N LEU A 127 -6.15 -1.34 19.27
CA LEU A 127 -5.58 -1.04 17.96
C LEU A 127 -6.24 -1.87 16.86
N ASP A 128 -6.45 -3.17 17.09
CA ASP A 128 -7.12 -4.02 16.12
C ASP A 128 -8.51 -3.47 15.76
N ASN A 129 -9.35 -3.21 16.76
CA ASN A 129 -10.71 -2.69 16.55
C ASN A 129 -10.71 -1.35 15.80
N ILE A 130 -9.97 -0.34 16.26
CA ILE A 130 -10.03 0.99 15.63
C ILE A 130 -9.41 1.00 14.24
N THR A 131 -8.35 0.23 13.99
CA THR A 131 -7.72 0.16 12.67
C THR A 131 -8.52 -0.69 11.68
N GLN A 132 -9.22 -1.73 12.14
CA GLN A 132 -10.18 -2.46 11.32
C GLN A 132 -11.33 -1.56 10.88
N LYS A 133 -11.86 -0.68 11.76
CA LYS A 133 -12.89 0.29 11.36
C LYS A 133 -12.43 1.27 10.29
N ILE A 134 -11.19 1.77 10.40
CA ILE A 134 -10.59 2.63 9.37
C ILE A 134 -10.45 1.84 8.05
N TYR A 135 -10.00 0.59 8.12
CA TYR A 135 -9.77 -0.28 6.98
C TYR A 135 -11.07 -0.62 6.23
N THR A 136 -12.12 -1.03 6.95
CA THR A 136 -13.39 -1.52 6.40
C THR A 136 -14.47 -0.43 6.22
N GLY A 137 -14.14 0.84 6.47
CA GLY A 137 -15.10 1.94 6.27
C GLY A 137 -16.20 2.02 7.34
N ASP A 138 -15.98 1.49 8.54
CA ASP A 138 -16.94 1.56 9.66
C ASP A 138 -16.87 2.92 10.38
N PHE A 139 -17.24 3.96 9.64
CA PHE A 139 -17.43 5.32 10.12
C PHE A 139 -18.53 6.02 9.31
N GLN A 140 -19.04 7.13 9.84
CA GLN A 140 -20.24 7.82 9.37
C GLN A 140 -19.92 9.16 8.70
N SER A 141 -18.69 9.66 8.83
CA SER A 141 -18.24 10.93 8.25
C SER A 141 -16.71 10.98 8.10
N GLU A 142 -16.23 11.96 7.33
CA GLU A 142 -14.81 12.29 7.23
C GLU A 142 -14.21 12.67 8.59
N ASP A 143 -14.94 13.45 9.40
CA ASP A 143 -14.50 13.85 10.75
C ASP A 143 -14.34 12.63 11.67
N GLN A 144 -15.30 11.69 11.67
CA GLN A 144 -15.19 10.49 12.49
C GLN A 144 -14.00 9.61 12.07
N ARG A 145 -13.72 9.53 10.77
CA ARG A 145 -12.52 8.85 10.26
C ARG A 145 -11.25 9.54 10.76
N ALA A 146 -11.22 10.87 10.77
CA ALA A 146 -10.08 11.64 11.27
C ALA A 146 -9.85 11.42 12.77
N ASP A 147 -10.92 11.34 13.57
CA ASP A 147 -10.83 11.02 15.00
C ASP A 147 -10.27 9.62 15.24
N LEU A 148 -10.77 8.60 14.52
CA LEU A 148 -10.25 7.22 14.59
C LEU A 148 -8.75 7.15 14.25
N ILE A 149 -8.31 7.90 13.23
CA ILE A 149 -6.91 7.98 12.85
C ILE A 149 -6.07 8.62 13.95
N GLN A 150 -6.54 9.71 14.57
CA GLN A 150 -5.83 10.37 15.67
C GLN A 150 -5.69 9.44 16.87
N ASP A 151 -6.76 8.73 17.23
CA ASP A 151 -6.75 7.75 18.32
C ASP A 151 -5.76 6.61 18.04
N ALA A 152 -5.78 6.04 16.82
CA ALA A 152 -4.86 4.99 16.41
C ALA A 152 -3.39 5.43 16.36
N ILE A 153 -3.12 6.68 15.97
CA ILE A 153 -1.77 7.26 16.02
C ILE A 153 -1.32 7.41 17.47
N ALA A 154 -2.17 7.95 18.35
CA ALA A 154 -1.84 8.15 19.75
C ALA A 154 -1.53 6.82 20.45
N GLU A 155 -2.39 5.81 20.27
CA GLU A 155 -2.19 4.46 20.82
C GLU A 155 -0.94 3.80 20.21
N GLY A 156 -0.74 3.89 18.89
CA GLY A 156 0.43 3.32 18.23
C GLY A 156 1.75 3.92 18.73
N ILE A 157 1.78 5.24 18.97
CA ILE A 157 2.93 5.92 19.57
C ILE A 157 3.13 5.50 21.02
N ASP A 158 2.06 5.37 21.81
CA ASP A 158 2.14 4.94 23.21
C ASP A 158 2.70 3.50 23.32
N GLN A 159 2.21 2.59 22.47
CA GLN A 159 2.69 1.20 22.40
C GLN A 159 4.12 1.09 21.88
N SER A 160 4.53 1.96 20.95
CA SER A 160 5.90 2.06 20.45
C SER A 160 6.53 0.75 19.93
N VAL A 161 5.72 -0.21 19.42
CA VAL A 161 6.22 -1.43 18.75
C VAL A 161 7.13 -1.06 17.57
N ARG A 162 6.84 0.07 16.92
CA ARG A 162 7.70 0.75 15.95
C ARG A 162 7.87 2.21 16.33
N ILE A 163 9.12 2.68 16.22
CA ILE A 163 9.49 4.08 16.47
C ILE A 163 9.95 4.69 15.15
N PHE A 164 9.21 5.68 14.65
CA PHE A 164 9.56 6.38 13.41
C PHE A 164 10.68 7.40 13.64
N LEU A 165 11.79 7.24 12.90
CA LEU A 165 13.01 8.04 13.09
C LEU A 165 13.11 9.22 12.12
N ALA A 166 12.84 8.98 10.84
CA ALA A 166 13.00 9.98 9.79
C ALA A 166 12.17 9.65 8.55
N SER A 167 11.73 10.70 7.86
CA SER A 167 11.35 10.64 6.45
C SER A 167 12.53 11.10 5.60
N LYS A 168 12.78 10.44 4.47
CA LYS A 168 13.91 10.74 3.58
C LYS A 168 13.41 11.42 2.31
N ILE A 169 14.23 12.31 1.78
CA ILE A 169 14.12 12.77 0.39
C ILE A 169 15.08 11.93 -0.42
N ASP A 170 14.55 11.01 -1.22
CA ASP A 170 15.35 10.17 -2.09
C ASP A 170 15.59 10.88 -3.44
N GLN A 171 16.85 10.88 -3.88
CA GLN A 171 17.27 11.50 -5.13
C GLN A 171 17.32 10.43 -6.22
N TYR A 172 16.62 10.69 -7.32
CA TYR A 172 16.67 9.90 -8.53
C TYR A 172 17.31 10.72 -9.65
N VAL A 173 18.08 10.06 -10.50
CA VAL A 173 18.77 10.68 -11.63
C VAL A 173 18.26 10.04 -12.91
N ALA A 174 17.77 10.87 -13.83
CA ALA A 174 17.43 10.47 -15.19
C ALA A 174 18.34 11.23 -16.17
N ASN A 175 18.63 10.61 -17.32
CA ASN A 175 19.37 11.28 -18.39
C ASN A 175 18.53 12.45 -18.93
N GLU A 176 19.16 13.61 -19.16
CA GLU A 176 18.48 14.83 -19.64
C GLU A 176 17.80 14.66 -21.01
N LYS A 177 18.22 13.66 -21.79
CA LYS A 177 17.61 13.31 -23.08
C LYS A 177 16.36 12.43 -22.96
N MET A 178 16.04 11.95 -21.76
CA MET A 178 14.82 11.18 -21.53
C MET A 178 13.63 12.13 -21.36
N GLU A 179 12.58 11.87 -22.11
CA GLU A 179 11.26 12.45 -21.88
C GLU A 179 10.38 11.44 -21.13
N GLY A 180 9.21 11.86 -20.64
CA GLY A 180 8.25 10.92 -20.07
C GLY A 180 8.43 10.54 -18.60
N ILE A 181 9.41 11.14 -17.89
CA ILE A 181 9.66 10.87 -16.48
C ILE A 181 8.53 11.43 -15.61
N VAL A 182 7.94 10.58 -14.75
CA VAL A 182 6.83 10.95 -13.86
C VAL A 182 7.31 10.89 -12.41
N ASN A 183 7.26 12.02 -11.72
CA ASN A 183 7.64 12.12 -10.31
C ASN A 183 6.41 12.08 -9.40
N ASP A 184 5.86 10.88 -9.20
CA ASP A 184 4.75 10.60 -8.28
C ASP A 184 5.08 11.08 -6.85
N LEU A 185 4.11 11.70 -6.16
CA LEU A 185 4.34 12.28 -4.83
C LEU A 185 4.56 11.27 -3.69
N GLY A 186 4.19 10.01 -3.89
CA GLY A 186 4.39 8.91 -2.95
C GLY A 186 5.48 7.95 -3.38
N ALA A 187 5.43 7.48 -4.63
CA ALA A 187 6.39 6.51 -5.18
C ALA A 187 7.67 7.15 -5.73
N GLY A 188 7.65 8.44 -6.05
CA GLY A 188 8.74 9.14 -6.73
C GLY A 188 8.89 8.71 -8.20
N VAL A 189 10.08 8.94 -8.74
CA VAL A 189 10.46 8.53 -10.10
C VAL A 189 10.27 7.02 -10.34
N PRO A 190 10.54 6.10 -9.39
CA PRO A 190 10.29 4.66 -9.60
C PRO A 190 8.81 4.23 -9.65
N SER A 191 7.86 5.17 -9.68
CA SER A 191 6.47 4.83 -9.94
C SER A 191 6.32 4.02 -11.22
N ARG A 192 5.24 3.24 -11.32
CA ARG A 192 4.93 2.45 -12.52
C ARG A 192 4.85 3.31 -13.79
N PHE A 193 4.50 4.58 -13.67
CA PHE A 193 4.32 5.46 -14.82
C PHE A 193 5.64 5.79 -15.50
N THR A 194 6.76 5.91 -14.78
CA THR A 194 8.04 6.26 -15.42
C THR A 194 8.49 5.20 -16.42
N PRO A 195 8.63 3.90 -16.10
CA PRO A 195 9.09 2.94 -17.11
C PRO A 195 8.09 2.75 -18.25
N ILE A 196 6.79 2.94 -18.01
CA ILE A 196 5.76 2.83 -19.05
C ILE A 196 5.79 4.01 -20.01
N ASN A 197 6.09 5.20 -19.50
CA ASN A 197 5.91 6.44 -20.24
C ASN A 197 7.23 7.04 -20.75
N ALA A 198 8.36 6.64 -20.20
CA ALA A 198 9.68 7.16 -20.58
C ALA A 198 10.00 6.89 -22.05
N ARG A 199 10.57 7.90 -22.73
CA ARG A 199 10.89 7.86 -24.16
C ARG A 199 12.26 8.49 -24.42
N SER A 200 12.99 7.93 -25.38
CA SER A 200 14.24 8.50 -25.91
C SER A 200 14.46 8.04 -27.35
N GLU A 201 15.57 8.48 -27.96
CA GLU A 201 16.02 7.98 -29.27
C GLU A 201 16.54 6.53 -29.19
N ASP A 202 16.83 6.03 -27.98
CA ASP A 202 17.30 4.67 -27.75
C ASP A 202 16.12 3.69 -27.68
N LYS A 203 16.36 2.45 -28.14
CA LYS A 203 15.35 1.38 -28.08
C LYS A 203 15.28 0.69 -26.72
N GLU A 204 16.24 0.95 -25.84
CA GLU A 204 16.40 0.29 -24.56
C GLU A 204 16.44 1.33 -23.44
N LEU A 205 15.66 1.09 -22.38
CA LEU A 205 15.72 1.86 -21.14
C LEU A 205 16.46 1.04 -20.08
N VAL A 206 17.64 1.53 -19.67
CA VAL A 206 18.42 0.89 -18.61
C VAL A 206 18.11 1.57 -17.27
N ILE A 207 17.51 0.83 -16.34
CA ILE A 207 17.18 1.30 -14.99
C ILE A 207 18.14 0.68 -13.99
N GLY A 208 18.98 1.50 -13.36
CA GLY A 208 19.86 1.08 -12.28
C GLY A 208 19.08 0.87 -10.99
N VAL A 209 19.12 -0.35 -10.43
CA VAL A 209 18.45 -0.70 -9.17
C VAL A 209 19.46 -1.22 -8.14
N LYS A 210 19.13 -1.08 -6.84
CA LYS A 210 19.96 -1.62 -5.75
C LYS A 210 19.88 -3.15 -5.67
N GLN A 211 18.70 -3.71 -5.93
CA GLN A 211 18.40 -5.15 -6.00
C GLN A 211 17.37 -5.36 -7.12
N ILE A 212 17.38 -6.54 -7.76
CA ILE A 212 16.42 -6.88 -8.81
C ILE A 212 15.15 -7.58 -8.29
N TYR A 213 15.22 -8.26 -7.16
CA TYR A 213 14.08 -8.83 -6.42
C TYR A 213 14.55 -9.28 -5.03
N GLN A 214 13.63 -9.50 -4.08
CA GLN A 214 13.96 -10.08 -2.77
C GLN A 214 12.88 -11.03 -2.22
N GLY A 215 11.61 -10.74 -2.48
CA GLY A 215 10.48 -11.60 -2.15
C GLY A 215 10.15 -12.59 -3.27
N ALA A 216 9.29 -13.55 -2.96
CA ALA A 216 8.75 -14.46 -3.95
C ALA A 216 7.84 -13.72 -4.94
N TRP A 217 7.87 -14.10 -6.22
CA TRP A 217 7.00 -13.54 -7.26
C TRP A 217 5.69 -14.33 -7.32
N ASN A 218 4.85 -14.15 -6.29
CA ASN A 218 3.46 -14.58 -6.29
C ASN A 218 2.57 -13.40 -5.80
N PRO A 219 1.47 -13.05 -6.47
CA PRO A 219 0.61 -11.93 -6.06
C PRO A 219 -0.29 -12.17 -4.85
N VAL A 220 -0.35 -13.40 -4.30
CA VAL A 220 -1.20 -13.72 -3.14
C VAL A 220 -0.55 -13.22 -1.85
N MET A 221 0.66 -13.71 -1.53
CA MET A 221 1.45 -13.28 -0.36
C MET A 221 2.96 -13.22 -0.67
N GLY A 222 3.28 -12.91 -1.93
CA GLY A 222 4.61 -12.54 -2.40
C GLY A 222 4.71 -11.05 -2.69
N LEU A 223 5.64 -10.67 -3.58
CA LEU A 223 5.89 -9.29 -4.01
C LEU A 223 6.00 -8.30 -2.83
N GLY A 224 6.54 -8.77 -1.70
CA GLY A 224 6.59 -8.01 -0.44
C GLY A 224 7.59 -6.86 -0.45
N ASP A 225 8.56 -6.88 -1.36
CA ASP A 225 9.64 -5.90 -1.46
C ASP A 225 9.42 -4.87 -2.58
N THR A 226 10.01 -3.68 -2.41
CA THR A 226 9.85 -2.57 -3.37
C THR A 226 10.42 -2.89 -4.76
N TYR A 227 11.46 -3.71 -4.85
CA TYR A 227 12.16 -3.99 -6.10
C TYR A 227 11.30 -4.87 -7.00
N SER A 228 10.74 -5.95 -6.44
CA SER A 228 9.79 -6.81 -7.16
C SER A 228 8.51 -6.05 -7.52
N ARG A 229 7.97 -5.21 -6.62
CA ARG A 229 6.76 -4.41 -6.91
C ARG A 229 6.94 -3.41 -8.05
N GLN A 230 8.10 -2.77 -8.16
CA GLN A 230 8.40 -1.82 -9.25
C GLN A 230 8.32 -2.51 -10.62
N ILE A 231 8.87 -3.70 -10.74
CA ILE A 231 8.84 -4.47 -12.00
C ILE A 231 7.45 -5.07 -12.22
N TRP A 232 6.81 -5.60 -11.17
CA TRP A 232 5.44 -6.10 -11.27
C TRP A 232 4.45 -5.03 -11.72
N GLY A 233 4.61 -3.79 -11.26
CA GLY A 233 3.71 -2.68 -11.60
C GLY A 233 3.70 -2.27 -13.08
N ILE A 234 4.65 -2.76 -13.88
CA ILE A 234 4.69 -2.57 -15.35
C ILE A 234 4.38 -3.87 -16.12
N ILE A 235 4.42 -5.01 -15.42
CA ILE A 235 4.00 -6.31 -15.95
C ILE A 235 2.50 -6.52 -15.76
N SER A 236 1.92 -5.98 -14.69
CA SER A 236 0.50 -6.14 -14.34
C SER A 236 -0.20 -4.79 -14.28
N ASP A 237 -1.30 -4.68 -15.02
CA ASP A 237 -2.23 -3.56 -14.94
C ASP A 237 -3.36 -3.85 -13.93
N PRO A 238 -3.63 -2.95 -12.97
CA PRO A 238 -4.79 -3.02 -12.08
C PRO A 238 -6.04 -2.41 -12.76
N ILE A 239 -7.22 -2.62 -12.19
CA ILE A 239 -8.45 -1.93 -12.65
C ILE A 239 -8.54 -0.49 -12.22
N THR A 240 -7.99 -0.17 -11.06
CA THR A 240 -7.91 1.16 -10.47
C THR A 240 -6.47 1.43 -10.03
N PHE A 241 -6.09 2.70 -9.99
CA PHE A 241 -4.82 3.09 -9.39
C PHE A 241 -4.96 4.45 -8.70
N LYS A 242 -3.93 4.88 -7.95
CA LYS A 242 -3.95 6.17 -7.27
C LYS A 242 -3.25 7.22 -8.14
N HIS A 243 -3.91 8.36 -8.31
CA HIS A 243 -3.42 9.44 -9.17
C HIS A 243 -2.13 10.03 -8.57
N PRO A 244 -1.04 10.17 -9.35
CA PRO A 244 0.31 10.43 -8.82
C PRO A 244 0.46 11.76 -8.05
N PHE A 245 -0.47 12.70 -8.26
CA PHE A 245 -0.41 14.03 -7.67
C PHE A 245 -1.59 14.39 -6.76
N THR A 246 -2.69 13.63 -6.81
CA THR A 246 -3.88 13.87 -5.97
C THR A 246 -4.14 12.74 -4.98
N GLY A 247 -3.56 11.57 -5.23
CA GLY A 247 -3.73 10.36 -4.43
C GLY A 247 -5.13 9.78 -4.44
N LYS A 248 -6.04 10.30 -5.27
CA LYS A 248 -7.39 9.77 -5.46
C LYS A 248 -7.36 8.53 -6.35
N THR A 249 -8.27 7.59 -6.12
CA THR A 249 -8.51 6.47 -7.03
C THR A 249 -8.99 7.00 -8.39
N PHE A 250 -8.45 6.45 -9.47
CA PHE A 250 -8.90 6.71 -10.82
C PHE A 250 -8.92 5.39 -11.63
N PRO A 251 -9.76 5.30 -12.69
CA PRO A 251 -9.88 4.10 -13.51
C PRO A 251 -8.63 3.83 -14.35
N VAL A 252 -8.27 2.55 -14.47
CA VAL A 252 -7.24 2.03 -15.37
C VAL A 252 -7.87 0.97 -16.27
N ARG A 253 -7.93 -0.30 -15.85
CA ARG A 253 -8.53 -1.40 -16.63
C ARG A 253 -10.03 -1.57 -16.42
N ALA A 254 -10.68 -0.75 -15.61
CA ALA A 254 -12.14 -0.71 -15.56
C ALA A 254 -12.62 0.73 -15.40
N ASP A 255 -13.61 1.12 -16.20
CA ASP A 255 -14.44 2.27 -15.87
C ASP A 255 -15.47 1.82 -14.81
N TRP A 256 -15.90 2.74 -13.94
CA TRP A 256 -16.77 2.39 -12.83
C TRP A 256 -17.82 3.46 -12.53
N ASP A 257 -18.96 3.00 -12.01
CA ASP A 257 -20.08 3.83 -11.54
C ASP A 257 -20.51 3.35 -10.15
N VAL A 258 -20.58 4.28 -9.20
CA VAL A 258 -20.87 3.97 -7.79
C VAL A 258 -22.29 4.41 -7.43
N GLU A 259 -23.09 3.48 -6.93
CA GLU A 259 -24.35 3.75 -6.26
C GLU A 259 -24.19 3.42 -4.78
N THR A 260 -24.46 4.39 -3.89
CA THR A 260 -24.37 4.17 -2.45
C THR A 260 -25.57 4.75 -1.71
N ALA A 261 -26.02 4.04 -0.68
CA ALA A 261 -27.06 4.54 0.23
C ALA A 261 -26.51 5.42 1.36
N GLY A 262 -25.20 5.72 1.34
CA GLY A 262 -24.53 6.40 2.43
C GLY A 262 -24.29 5.49 3.64
N PRO A 263 -23.74 6.02 4.74
CA PRO A 263 -23.28 5.20 5.86
C PRO A 263 -24.40 4.66 6.76
N ASN A 264 -25.63 5.16 6.59
CA ASN A 264 -26.82 4.77 7.35
C ASN A 264 -27.92 4.09 6.51
N GLY A 265 -27.82 4.18 5.18
CA GLY A 265 -28.82 3.64 4.27
C GLY A 265 -28.49 2.23 3.79
N LYS A 266 -29.43 1.63 3.06
CA LYS A 266 -29.25 0.34 2.41
C LYS A 266 -29.91 0.30 1.03
N LEU A 267 -29.27 -0.40 0.10
CA LEU A 267 -29.74 -0.71 -1.25
C LEU A 267 -30.33 -2.11 -1.28
N ASN A 268 -31.38 -2.30 -2.07
CA ASN A 268 -31.91 -3.64 -2.34
C ASN A 268 -30.96 -4.40 -3.26
N VAL A 269 -30.66 -5.64 -2.91
CA VAL A 269 -29.86 -6.54 -3.74
C VAL A 269 -30.79 -7.41 -4.59
N PRO A 270 -30.63 -7.46 -5.92
CA PRO A 270 -31.44 -8.33 -6.78
C PRO A 270 -31.29 -9.83 -6.46
N ASP A 271 -32.37 -10.60 -6.65
CA ASP A 271 -32.41 -12.05 -6.36
C ASP A 271 -31.55 -12.92 -7.31
N ASP A 272 -30.98 -12.33 -8.36
CA ASP A 272 -30.07 -12.98 -9.31
C ASP A 272 -28.59 -12.68 -9.04
N VAL A 273 -28.28 -11.95 -7.96
CA VAL A 273 -26.91 -11.79 -7.46
C VAL A 273 -26.40 -13.14 -6.93
N VAL A 274 -25.18 -13.49 -7.30
CA VAL A 274 -24.52 -14.74 -6.95
C VAL A 274 -23.31 -14.51 -6.05
N MET A 275 -23.01 -15.52 -5.24
CA MET A 275 -21.86 -15.58 -4.35
C MET A 275 -21.33 -17.01 -4.25
N TRP A 276 -20.02 -17.16 -4.07
CA TRP A 276 -19.40 -18.45 -3.81
C TRP A 276 -19.73 -18.93 -2.39
N ASP A 277 -20.27 -20.14 -2.26
CA ASP A 277 -20.52 -20.80 -0.97
C ASP A 277 -19.35 -21.73 -0.66
N THR A 278 -18.48 -21.32 0.27
CA THR A 278 -17.26 -22.07 0.65
C THR A 278 -17.56 -23.42 1.30
N ILE A 279 -18.74 -23.60 1.90
CA ILE A 279 -19.13 -24.88 2.51
C ILE A 279 -19.67 -25.83 1.44
N LYS A 280 -20.54 -25.34 0.55
CA LYS A 280 -21.11 -26.17 -0.52
C LYS A 280 -20.19 -26.33 -1.72
N GLN A 281 -19.14 -25.51 -1.82
CA GLN A 281 -18.17 -25.49 -2.91
C GLN A 281 -18.85 -25.28 -4.27
N GLN A 282 -19.76 -24.31 -4.34
CA GLN A 282 -20.50 -23.96 -5.56
C GLN A 282 -20.99 -22.51 -5.52
N TRP A 283 -21.32 -21.96 -6.69
CA TRP A 283 -22.00 -20.67 -6.80
C TRP A 283 -23.47 -20.80 -6.40
N GLY A 284 -23.93 -19.88 -5.56
CA GLY A 284 -25.32 -19.82 -5.09
C GLY A 284 -25.88 -18.40 -5.18
N LYS A 285 -27.21 -18.30 -5.26
CA LYS A 285 -27.88 -17.01 -5.14
C LYS A 285 -27.79 -16.50 -3.71
N VAL A 286 -27.63 -15.19 -3.55
CA VAL A 286 -27.75 -14.54 -2.24
C VAL A 286 -29.18 -14.71 -1.71
N SER A 287 -29.35 -14.67 -0.38
CA SER A 287 -30.66 -14.83 0.24
C SER A 287 -31.63 -13.72 -0.21
N PRO A 288 -32.90 -14.03 -0.53
CA PRO A 288 -33.88 -13.00 -0.87
C PRO A 288 -34.01 -11.93 0.23
N GLY A 289 -34.10 -10.67 -0.17
CA GLY A 289 -34.16 -9.53 0.76
C GLY A 289 -32.82 -9.14 1.38
N THR A 290 -31.70 -9.67 0.87
CA THR A 290 -30.36 -9.17 1.21
C THR A 290 -30.23 -7.70 0.82
N LEU A 291 -29.51 -6.93 1.65
CA LEU A 291 -29.27 -5.51 1.47
C LEU A 291 -27.76 -5.23 1.41
N ALA A 292 -27.36 -4.21 0.66
CA ALA A 292 -25.98 -3.75 0.56
C ALA A 292 -25.87 -2.27 0.95
N THR A 293 -24.68 -1.81 1.32
CA THR A 293 -24.42 -0.37 1.53
C THR A 293 -24.17 0.35 0.21
N SER A 294 -23.38 -0.27 -0.67
CA SER A 294 -22.99 0.27 -1.96
C SER A 294 -23.00 -0.82 -3.04
N LYS A 295 -23.18 -0.39 -4.29
CA LYS A 295 -23.04 -1.18 -5.51
C LYS A 295 -22.07 -0.43 -6.42
N VAL A 296 -21.12 -1.14 -7.00
CA VAL A 296 -20.22 -0.60 -8.01
C VAL A 296 -20.42 -1.39 -9.29
N ARG A 297 -20.73 -0.70 -10.39
CA ARG A 297 -20.71 -1.29 -11.72
C ARG A 297 -19.32 -1.09 -12.30
N PHE A 298 -18.65 -2.18 -12.69
CA PHE A 298 -17.40 -2.14 -13.44
C PHE A 298 -17.64 -2.53 -14.88
N ASP A 299 -17.02 -1.80 -15.80
CA ASP A 299 -16.93 -2.09 -17.23
C ASP A 299 -15.44 -2.32 -17.57
N PHE A 300 -15.08 -3.58 -17.83
CA PHE A 300 -13.69 -4.03 -17.94
C PHE A 300 -13.10 -3.83 -19.33
N LYS A 301 -11.90 -3.27 -19.38
CA LYS A 301 -11.05 -3.22 -20.59
C LYS A 301 -10.23 -4.50 -20.68
N PHE A 302 -10.84 -5.59 -21.13
CA PHE A 302 -10.13 -6.86 -21.36
C PHE A 302 -9.16 -6.80 -22.55
N SER A 303 -8.06 -7.54 -22.45
CA SER A 303 -7.07 -7.74 -23.53
C SER A 303 -6.58 -9.18 -23.49
N ASN A 304 -5.63 -9.55 -24.35
CA ASN A 304 -4.90 -10.79 -24.17
C ASN A 304 -3.97 -10.69 -22.94
N TRP A 305 -3.84 -11.81 -22.23
CA TRP A 305 -2.75 -12.11 -21.32
C TRP A 305 -1.43 -12.23 -22.10
N HIS A 306 -0.27 -12.15 -21.42
CA HIS A 306 1.04 -12.27 -22.08
C HIS A 306 1.26 -13.60 -22.81
N ASN A 307 0.57 -14.67 -22.42
CA ASN A 307 0.61 -15.97 -23.11
C ASN A 307 -0.28 -16.01 -24.38
N GLY A 308 -1.00 -14.92 -24.71
CA GLY A 308 -1.87 -14.81 -25.87
C GLY A 308 -3.32 -15.23 -25.64
N GLN A 309 -3.68 -15.71 -24.44
CA GLN A 309 -5.07 -16.06 -24.10
C GLN A 309 -5.89 -14.80 -23.84
N LYS A 310 -7.14 -14.77 -24.32
CA LYS A 310 -8.05 -13.63 -24.08
C LYS A 310 -8.48 -13.61 -22.61
N MET A 311 -8.44 -12.44 -21.97
CA MET A 311 -9.12 -12.21 -20.69
C MET A 311 -10.63 -12.28 -20.85
N ASP A 312 -11.32 -12.79 -19.84
CA ASP A 312 -12.78 -12.85 -19.81
C ASP A 312 -13.35 -12.81 -18.38
N MET A 313 -14.68 -12.91 -18.27
CA MET A 313 -15.38 -12.90 -16.99
C MET A 313 -15.00 -14.09 -16.08
N ASN A 314 -14.50 -15.21 -16.60
CA ASN A 314 -14.05 -16.33 -15.76
C ASN A 314 -12.80 -15.96 -14.94
N ASP A 315 -11.92 -15.10 -15.46
CA ASP A 315 -10.79 -14.57 -14.69
C ASP A 315 -11.27 -13.76 -13.47
N ILE A 316 -12.35 -12.99 -13.62
CA ILE A 316 -12.96 -12.19 -12.54
C ILE A 316 -13.68 -13.09 -11.53
N LEU A 317 -14.47 -14.04 -12.02
CA LEU A 317 -15.19 -15.01 -11.19
C LEU A 317 -14.22 -15.86 -10.35
N HIS A 318 -13.11 -16.29 -10.94
CA HIS A 318 -12.07 -17.01 -10.24
C HIS A 318 -11.39 -16.15 -9.15
N SER A 319 -11.16 -14.86 -9.41
CA SER A 319 -10.60 -13.94 -8.41
C SER A 319 -11.53 -13.76 -7.20
N LEU A 320 -12.84 -13.64 -7.43
CA LEU A 320 -13.82 -13.61 -6.34
C LEU A 320 -13.86 -14.96 -5.59
N TYR A 321 -13.91 -16.08 -6.31
CA TYR A 321 -13.83 -17.41 -5.72
C TYR A 321 -12.64 -17.52 -4.78
N PHE A 322 -11.43 -17.22 -5.28
CA PHE A 322 -10.19 -17.35 -4.52
C PHE A 322 -10.24 -16.49 -3.25
N THR A 323 -10.73 -15.25 -3.36
CA THR A 323 -10.90 -14.34 -2.22
C THR A 323 -11.84 -14.92 -1.16
N MET A 324 -12.99 -15.46 -1.58
CA MET A 324 -13.98 -16.03 -0.66
C MET A 324 -13.48 -17.32 -0.01
N GLU A 325 -12.86 -18.21 -0.79
CA GLU A 325 -12.31 -19.48 -0.36
C GLU A 325 -11.16 -19.27 0.63
N TRP A 326 -10.12 -18.54 0.24
CA TRP A 326 -8.93 -18.33 1.07
C TRP A 326 -9.10 -17.29 2.18
N GLY A 327 -10.17 -16.50 2.12
CA GLY A 327 -10.56 -15.55 3.16
C GLY A 327 -11.51 -16.13 4.22
N THR A 328 -12.00 -17.37 4.03
CA THR A 328 -12.94 -18.02 4.95
C THR A 328 -12.37 -19.33 5.46
N GLN A 329 -11.98 -19.36 6.74
CA GLN A 329 -11.64 -20.63 7.37
C GLN A 329 -12.91 -21.38 7.76
N THR A 330 -13.20 -22.49 7.09
CA THR A 330 -14.41 -23.29 7.34
C THR A 330 -14.28 -24.16 8.59
N ASP A 331 -13.10 -24.76 8.81
CA ASP A 331 -12.75 -25.51 10.02
C ASP A 331 -11.22 -25.55 10.26
N GLU A 332 -10.79 -26.28 11.30
CA GLU A 332 -9.38 -26.39 11.70
C GLU A 332 -8.50 -27.18 10.70
N ASN A 333 -9.10 -28.00 9.83
CA ASN A 333 -8.43 -28.82 8.82
C ASN A 333 -8.55 -28.22 7.40
N ASP A 334 -9.07 -27.00 7.29
CA ASP A 334 -9.22 -26.30 6.03
C ASP A 334 -7.85 -26.12 5.35
N LYS A 335 -7.73 -26.64 4.13
CA LYS A 335 -6.50 -26.57 3.34
C LYS A 335 -6.34 -25.25 2.60
N THR A 336 -7.41 -24.46 2.51
CA THR A 336 -7.45 -23.14 1.87
C THR A 336 -7.23 -22.02 2.89
N PHE A 337 -6.30 -22.25 3.81
CA PHE A 337 -5.92 -21.31 4.85
C PHE A 337 -4.44 -20.91 4.73
N ASP A 338 -4.18 -19.61 4.75
CA ASP A 338 -2.83 -19.05 4.84
C ASP A 338 -2.76 -18.04 6.00
N VAL A 339 -1.74 -18.22 6.85
CA VAL A 339 -1.58 -17.51 8.12
C VAL A 339 -1.41 -16.00 7.96
N GLU A 340 -0.95 -15.53 6.81
CA GLU A 340 -0.78 -14.10 6.53
C GLU A 340 -1.93 -13.58 5.67
N PHE A 341 -2.34 -14.32 4.63
CA PHE A 341 -3.40 -13.91 3.69
C PHE A 341 -4.79 -13.90 4.32
N THR A 342 -5.19 -15.00 4.96
CA THR A 342 -6.57 -15.20 5.40
C THR A 342 -7.06 -14.11 6.37
N PRO A 343 -6.27 -13.65 7.36
CA PRO A 343 -6.67 -12.54 8.22
C PRO A 343 -7.01 -11.25 7.45
N MET A 344 -6.22 -10.90 6.43
CA MET A 344 -6.46 -9.71 5.60
C MET A 344 -7.66 -9.91 4.68
N ALA A 345 -7.73 -11.04 3.98
CA ALA A 345 -8.82 -11.37 3.07
C ALA A 345 -10.18 -11.45 3.80
N SER A 346 -10.20 -11.93 5.05
CA SER A 346 -11.42 -12.02 5.86
C SER A 346 -12.14 -10.69 6.04
N GLN A 347 -11.40 -9.56 6.07
CA GLN A 347 -11.99 -8.23 6.17
C GLN A 347 -12.76 -7.86 4.90
N ALA A 348 -12.24 -8.21 3.73
CA ALA A 348 -12.94 -8.03 2.47
C ALA A 348 -14.16 -8.97 2.38
N VAL A 349 -13.98 -10.26 2.69
CA VAL A 349 -15.04 -11.29 2.68
C VAL A 349 -16.26 -10.88 3.51
N GLN A 350 -16.06 -10.27 4.68
CA GLN A 350 -17.16 -9.80 5.53
C GLN A 350 -18.02 -8.70 4.89
N THR A 351 -17.46 -7.97 3.92
CA THR A 351 -18.15 -6.85 3.26
C THR A 351 -18.74 -7.22 1.91
N ILE A 352 -18.18 -8.19 1.17
CA ILE A 352 -18.69 -8.54 -0.16
C ILE A 352 -20.00 -9.30 -0.01
N ILE A 353 -21.06 -8.78 -0.62
CA ILE A 353 -22.40 -9.40 -0.62
C ILE A 353 -22.56 -10.37 -1.78
N GLY A 354 -22.06 -9.99 -2.96
CA GLY A 354 -22.13 -10.81 -4.16
C GLY A 354 -21.97 -9.98 -5.42
N ILE A 355 -22.03 -10.67 -6.54
CA ILE A 355 -21.87 -10.07 -7.86
C ILE A 355 -23.03 -10.43 -8.78
N LYS A 356 -23.22 -9.62 -9.81
CA LYS A 356 -24.11 -9.91 -10.92
C LYS A 356 -23.39 -9.60 -12.22
N PRO A 357 -22.91 -10.62 -12.94
CA PRO A 357 -22.49 -10.45 -14.33
C PRO A 357 -23.64 -9.87 -15.16
N ILE A 358 -23.37 -8.80 -15.90
CA ILE A 358 -24.36 -8.12 -16.73
C ILE A 358 -24.24 -8.59 -18.18
N ASP A 359 -23.00 -8.69 -18.67
CA ASP A 359 -22.63 -9.16 -20.00
C ASP A 359 -21.18 -9.72 -19.98
N GLU A 360 -20.46 -9.65 -21.10
CA GLU A 360 -19.14 -10.27 -21.26
C GLU A 360 -18.01 -9.56 -20.48
N ASP A 361 -18.15 -8.26 -20.22
CA ASP A 361 -17.13 -7.41 -19.60
C ASP A 361 -17.69 -6.47 -18.52
N THR A 362 -18.99 -6.51 -18.24
CA THR A 362 -19.62 -5.69 -17.19
C THR A 362 -20.10 -6.53 -16.00
N VAL A 363 -19.81 -6.07 -14.78
CA VAL A 363 -20.29 -6.69 -13.53
C VAL A 363 -20.77 -5.65 -12.51
N ASP A 364 -21.88 -5.95 -11.85
CA ASP A 364 -22.27 -5.23 -10.62
C ASP A 364 -21.70 -5.96 -9.40
N VAL A 365 -20.96 -5.26 -8.55
CA VAL A 365 -20.43 -5.76 -7.27
C VAL A 365 -21.16 -5.07 -6.12
N TYR A 366 -21.74 -5.85 -5.22
CA TYR A 366 -22.48 -5.36 -4.06
C TYR A 366 -21.63 -5.53 -2.80
N VAL A 367 -21.46 -4.46 -2.02
CA VAL A 367 -20.62 -4.44 -0.82
C VAL A 367 -21.31 -3.72 0.35
N ASN A 368 -21.03 -4.20 1.56
CA ASN A 368 -21.29 -3.50 2.82
C ASN A 368 -20.11 -2.58 3.18
N TYR A 369 -19.76 -1.68 2.27
CA TYR A 369 -18.69 -0.71 2.44
C TYR A 369 -19.17 0.69 2.07
N TRP A 370 -18.71 1.70 2.81
CA TRP A 370 -18.95 3.10 2.50
C TRP A 370 -17.69 3.95 2.75
N HIS A 371 -17.51 4.95 1.90
CA HIS A 371 -16.58 6.05 2.09
C HIS A 371 -17.22 7.33 1.55
N PHE A 372 -16.83 8.49 2.07
CA PHE A 372 -17.31 9.79 1.56
C PHE A 372 -16.72 10.18 0.18
N ASP A 373 -15.80 9.36 -0.37
CA ASP A 373 -15.21 9.51 -1.69
C ASP A 373 -15.55 8.24 -2.48
N GLU A 374 -16.24 8.39 -3.61
CA GLU A 374 -16.71 7.28 -4.43
C GLU A 374 -15.55 6.44 -4.99
N GLY A 375 -14.39 7.04 -5.24
CA GLY A 375 -13.22 6.32 -5.72
C GLY A 375 -12.67 5.33 -4.71
N GLU A 376 -12.84 5.57 -3.40
CA GLU A 376 -12.46 4.58 -2.37
C GLU A 376 -13.50 3.45 -2.28
N ILE A 377 -14.78 3.71 -2.56
CA ILE A 377 -15.81 2.65 -2.68
C ILE A 377 -15.51 1.76 -3.89
N ALA A 378 -15.17 2.36 -5.03
CA ALA A 378 -14.77 1.63 -6.23
C ALA A 378 -13.49 0.80 -5.99
N ASP A 379 -12.47 1.37 -5.35
CA ASP A 379 -11.23 0.64 -5.03
C ASP A 379 -11.48 -0.55 -4.09
N TRP A 380 -12.38 -0.41 -3.12
CA TRP A 380 -12.75 -1.50 -2.21
C TRP A 380 -13.53 -2.62 -2.89
N ALA A 381 -14.47 -2.26 -3.78
CA ALA A 381 -15.28 -3.22 -4.52
C ALA A 381 -14.56 -3.83 -5.74
N ALA A 382 -13.33 -3.41 -6.00
CA ALA A 382 -12.54 -3.83 -7.15
C ALA A 382 -12.29 -5.34 -7.16
N LEU A 383 -12.90 -6.04 -8.13
CA LEU A 383 -12.61 -7.44 -8.44
C LEU A 383 -11.76 -7.50 -9.70
N TRP A 384 -10.55 -8.05 -9.59
CA TRP A 384 -9.63 -8.18 -10.71
C TRP A 384 -8.69 -9.36 -10.53
N SER A 385 -8.20 -9.90 -11.65
CA SER A 385 -7.13 -10.88 -11.62
C SER A 385 -5.84 -10.25 -12.15
N SER A 386 -4.74 -10.41 -11.41
CA SER A 386 -3.42 -9.94 -11.85
C SER A 386 -2.67 -10.98 -12.69
N MET A 387 -3.25 -12.16 -12.88
CA MET A 387 -2.69 -13.27 -13.68
C MET A 387 -3.82 -14.13 -14.27
N PRO A 388 -3.56 -14.99 -15.25
CA PRO A 388 -4.57 -15.94 -15.74
C PRO A 388 -5.08 -16.86 -14.63
N TRP A 389 -6.38 -17.17 -14.62
CA TRP A 389 -6.97 -18.06 -13.61
C TRP A 389 -6.30 -19.44 -13.57
N GLU A 390 -5.80 -19.95 -14.70
CA GLU A 390 -5.16 -21.26 -14.77
C GLU A 390 -3.82 -21.33 -14.02
N ILE A 391 -3.07 -20.22 -14.00
CA ILE A 391 -1.85 -20.11 -13.18
C ILE A 391 -2.24 -20.05 -11.69
N SER A 392 -3.28 -19.29 -11.37
CA SER A 392 -3.80 -19.19 -9.99
C SER A 392 -4.26 -20.56 -9.46
N ALA A 393 -5.00 -21.32 -10.26
CA ALA A 393 -5.48 -22.66 -9.93
C ALA A 393 -4.32 -23.66 -9.74
N ALA A 394 -3.30 -23.61 -10.59
CA ALA A 394 -2.11 -24.45 -10.45
C ALA A 394 -1.31 -24.09 -9.17
N MET A 395 -1.18 -22.80 -8.86
CA MET A 395 -0.56 -22.35 -7.61
C MET A 395 -1.36 -22.83 -6.39
N GLU A 396 -2.67 -22.62 -6.39
CA GLU A 396 -3.59 -23.09 -5.35
C GLU A 396 -3.46 -24.59 -5.10
N GLN A 397 -3.54 -25.40 -6.16
CA GLN A 397 -3.42 -26.86 -6.04
C GLN A 397 -2.06 -27.27 -5.45
N SER A 398 -0.97 -26.59 -5.81
CA SER A 398 0.36 -26.84 -5.23
C SER A 398 0.42 -26.58 -3.72
N VAL A 399 -0.35 -25.60 -3.22
CA VAL A 399 -0.43 -25.27 -1.80
C VAL A 399 -1.35 -26.26 -1.07
N ILE A 400 -2.49 -26.63 -1.66
CA ILE A 400 -3.42 -27.64 -1.12
C ILE A 400 -2.74 -29.02 -0.99
N ASP A 401 -1.88 -29.37 -1.94
CA ASP A 401 -1.08 -30.59 -1.93
C ASP A 401 0.10 -30.53 -0.95
N GLY A 402 0.34 -29.38 -0.32
CA GLY A 402 1.43 -29.18 0.63
C GLY A 402 2.82 -29.17 0.00
N LYS A 403 2.93 -28.81 -1.28
CA LYS A 403 4.23 -28.69 -1.98
C LYS A 403 4.84 -27.29 -1.87
N ALA A 404 4.00 -26.27 -1.66
CA ALA A 404 4.42 -24.88 -1.49
C ALA A 404 3.48 -24.10 -0.56
N SER A 405 3.79 -22.83 -0.33
CA SER A 405 2.96 -21.89 0.43
C SER A 405 2.96 -20.51 -0.21
N PHE A 406 1.84 -19.80 -0.12
CA PHE A 406 1.72 -18.42 -0.62
C PHE A 406 2.50 -17.44 0.22
N SER A 407 2.40 -17.55 1.55
CA SER A 407 3.13 -16.70 2.49
C SER A 407 4.45 -17.30 2.94
N ARG A 408 5.33 -16.43 3.41
CA ARG A 408 6.63 -16.81 3.94
C ARG A 408 6.52 -17.53 5.28
N SER A 409 5.65 -17.08 6.18
CA SER A 409 5.41 -17.75 7.46
C SER A 409 4.76 -19.11 7.24
N GLY A 410 3.82 -19.21 6.29
CA GLY A 410 3.25 -20.50 5.88
C GLY A 410 4.30 -21.47 5.33
N ALA A 411 5.22 -20.98 4.48
CA ALA A 411 6.32 -21.78 3.93
C ALA A 411 7.26 -22.30 5.04
N THR A 412 7.58 -21.44 6.00
CA THR A 412 8.43 -21.77 7.14
C THR A 412 7.76 -22.81 8.05
N ASN A 413 6.47 -22.64 8.35
CA ASN A 413 5.70 -23.56 9.20
C ASN A 413 5.54 -24.95 8.61
N LYS A 414 5.27 -25.02 7.30
CA LYS A 414 5.07 -26.28 6.58
C LYS A 414 6.39 -26.89 6.09
N ASN A 415 7.51 -26.17 6.21
CA ASN A 415 8.83 -26.53 5.67
C ASN A 415 8.77 -26.84 4.15
N VAL A 416 8.17 -25.92 3.40
CA VAL A 416 7.95 -26.01 1.94
C VAL A 416 8.46 -24.74 1.24
N SER A 417 8.45 -24.72 -0.10
CA SER A 417 8.84 -23.52 -0.88
C SER A 417 7.87 -22.37 -0.67
N TRP A 418 8.39 -21.15 -0.53
CA TRP A 418 7.59 -19.92 -0.69
C TRP A 418 7.45 -19.64 -2.18
N ILE A 419 6.29 -19.98 -2.74
CA ILE A 419 6.14 -20.15 -4.19
C ILE A 419 6.49 -18.87 -4.96
N SER A 420 7.34 -18.98 -5.96
CA SER A 420 7.81 -17.84 -6.74
C SER A 420 7.80 -18.15 -8.24
N LEU A 421 6.91 -17.50 -8.98
CA LEU A 421 6.69 -17.78 -10.41
C LEU A 421 7.90 -17.44 -11.30
N ILE A 422 8.82 -16.59 -10.81
CA ILE A 422 10.06 -16.25 -11.52
C ILE A 422 11.16 -17.33 -11.35
N ILE A 423 11.02 -18.23 -10.37
CA ILE A 423 12.01 -19.26 -10.07
C ILE A 423 11.74 -20.50 -10.94
N PRO A 424 12.70 -20.96 -11.77
CA PRO A 424 12.49 -22.06 -12.72
C PRO A 424 11.93 -23.35 -12.12
N ASN A 425 12.40 -23.75 -10.94
CA ASN A 425 11.92 -24.99 -10.29
C ASN A 425 10.45 -24.89 -9.87
N ASP A 426 10.04 -23.75 -9.32
CA ASP A 426 8.65 -23.51 -8.95
C ASP A 426 7.78 -23.39 -10.21
N ALA A 427 8.29 -22.75 -11.27
CA ALA A 427 7.60 -22.67 -12.56
C ALA A 427 7.39 -24.05 -13.19
N GLN A 428 8.37 -24.96 -13.14
CA GLN A 428 8.22 -26.35 -13.62
C GLN A 428 7.19 -27.15 -12.81
N MET A 429 7.09 -26.89 -11.50
CA MET A 429 6.03 -27.47 -10.67
C MET A 429 4.65 -26.98 -11.15
N ILE A 430 4.50 -25.67 -11.40
CA ILE A 430 3.27 -25.11 -11.98
C ILE A 430 2.96 -25.72 -13.35
N GLN A 431 3.96 -25.85 -14.22
CA GLN A 431 3.82 -26.48 -15.53
C GLN A 431 3.31 -27.92 -15.41
N SER A 432 3.80 -28.68 -14.44
CA SER A 432 3.34 -30.05 -14.20
C SER A 432 1.86 -30.10 -13.83
N TYR A 433 1.38 -29.18 -12.98
CA TYR A 433 -0.05 -29.08 -12.68
C TYR A 433 -0.89 -28.70 -13.91
N LEU A 434 -0.42 -27.77 -14.74
CA LEU A 434 -1.11 -27.40 -15.98
C LEU A 434 -1.23 -28.59 -16.96
N ASN A 435 -0.15 -29.36 -17.11
CA ASN A 435 -0.16 -30.57 -17.94
C ASN A 435 -1.10 -31.63 -17.35
N ASP A 436 -1.04 -31.86 -16.03
CA ASP A 436 -1.94 -32.79 -15.34
C ASP A 436 -3.41 -32.36 -15.50
N PHE A 437 -3.71 -31.06 -15.46
CA PHE A 437 -5.05 -30.53 -15.68
C PHE A 437 -5.55 -30.78 -17.10
N SER A 438 -4.71 -30.58 -18.11
CA SER A 438 -5.01 -30.91 -19.51
C SER A 438 -5.26 -32.42 -19.69
N GLU A 439 -4.32 -33.26 -19.25
CA GLU A 439 -4.38 -34.72 -19.41
C GLU A 439 -5.61 -35.34 -18.72
N ASN A 440 -5.96 -34.85 -17.53
CA ASN A 440 -7.08 -35.37 -16.74
C ASN A 440 -8.40 -34.64 -16.97
N ARG A 441 -8.43 -33.69 -17.91
CA ARG A 441 -9.60 -32.86 -18.22
C ARG A 441 -10.17 -32.13 -17.01
N TYR A 442 -9.29 -31.58 -16.18
CA TYR A 442 -9.64 -30.88 -14.95
C TYR A 442 -10.36 -29.56 -15.24
N ILE A 443 -11.51 -29.37 -14.59
CA ILE A 443 -12.28 -28.13 -14.59
C ILE A 443 -12.36 -27.65 -13.14
N PRO A 444 -11.90 -26.43 -12.81
CA PRO A 444 -12.06 -25.88 -11.47
C PRO A 444 -13.53 -25.76 -11.09
N LYS A 445 -13.90 -26.12 -9.87
CA LYS A 445 -15.30 -26.00 -9.37
C LYS A 445 -15.81 -24.56 -9.45
N SER A 446 -14.93 -23.59 -9.31
CA SER A 446 -15.26 -22.17 -9.44
C SER A 446 -15.72 -21.78 -10.84
N LEU A 447 -15.43 -22.57 -11.86
CA LEU A 447 -15.72 -22.25 -13.27
C LEU A 447 -16.70 -23.23 -13.93
N GLU A 448 -16.93 -24.41 -13.35
CA GLU A 448 -17.77 -25.48 -13.94
C GLU A 448 -19.21 -25.06 -14.26
N SER A 449 -19.73 -24.04 -13.56
CA SER A 449 -21.08 -23.50 -13.75
C SER A 449 -21.17 -22.43 -14.85
N PHE A 450 -20.04 -21.93 -15.34
CA PHE A 450 -19.97 -20.80 -16.29
C PHE A 450 -19.39 -21.20 -17.64
N GLU A 451 -18.51 -22.20 -17.68
CA GLU A 451 -17.95 -22.74 -18.91
C GLU A 451 -17.98 -24.27 -18.89
N THR A 452 -18.38 -24.87 -20.02
CA THR A 452 -18.57 -26.31 -20.17
C THR A 452 -17.78 -26.90 -21.34
N ASP A 453 -17.30 -26.08 -22.27
CA ASP A 453 -16.42 -26.53 -23.34
C ASP A 453 -15.02 -26.76 -22.79
N PHE A 454 -14.62 -28.03 -22.70
CA PHE A 454 -13.28 -28.37 -22.25
C PHE A 454 -12.17 -27.75 -23.11
N ASN A 455 -12.42 -27.48 -24.40
CA ASN A 455 -11.41 -26.86 -25.26
C ASN A 455 -11.01 -25.46 -24.77
N TYR A 456 -11.91 -24.73 -24.12
CA TYR A 456 -11.60 -23.46 -23.46
C TYR A 456 -10.48 -23.66 -22.42
N PHE A 457 -10.71 -24.58 -21.48
CA PHE A 457 -9.76 -24.88 -20.40
C PHE A 457 -8.44 -25.42 -20.94
N ASP A 458 -8.52 -26.40 -21.86
CA ASP A 458 -7.34 -27.07 -22.43
C ASP A 458 -6.42 -26.09 -23.16
N SER A 459 -7.00 -25.17 -23.96
CA SER A 459 -6.22 -24.16 -24.68
C SER A 459 -5.45 -23.23 -23.74
N ARG A 460 -6.04 -22.86 -22.59
CA ARG A 460 -5.40 -22.03 -21.57
C ARG A 460 -4.30 -22.79 -20.83
N TYR A 461 -4.53 -24.05 -20.46
CA TYR A 461 -3.52 -24.92 -19.85
C TYR A 461 -2.30 -25.10 -20.77
N ILE A 462 -2.53 -25.44 -22.04
CA ILE A 462 -1.47 -25.63 -23.03
C ILE A 462 -0.67 -24.34 -23.22
N SER A 463 -1.35 -23.21 -23.47
CA SER A 463 -0.70 -21.92 -23.71
C SER A 463 0.15 -21.45 -22.52
N SER A 464 -0.34 -21.64 -21.29
CA SER A 464 0.41 -21.35 -20.07
C SER A 464 1.58 -22.32 -19.85
N SER A 465 1.42 -23.60 -20.21
CA SER A 465 2.51 -24.59 -20.14
C SER A 465 3.62 -24.30 -21.15
N GLU A 466 3.26 -23.97 -22.39
CA GLU A 466 4.18 -23.54 -23.46
C GLU A 466 4.92 -22.26 -23.08
N TRP A 467 4.24 -21.29 -22.46
CA TRP A 467 4.87 -20.08 -21.93
C TRP A 467 6.01 -20.41 -20.96
N ILE A 468 5.78 -21.35 -20.03
CA ILE A 468 6.79 -21.77 -19.06
C ILE A 468 7.95 -22.49 -19.76
N GLU A 469 7.67 -23.34 -20.75
CA GLU A 469 8.70 -24.02 -21.54
C GLU A 469 9.63 -23.04 -22.25
N VAL A 470 9.05 -22.01 -22.88
CA VAL A 470 9.79 -21.01 -23.67
C VAL A 470 10.54 -20.01 -22.80
N ASN A 471 9.92 -19.51 -21.72
CA ASN A 471 10.47 -18.41 -20.92
C ASN A 471 11.14 -18.86 -19.62
N ASN A 472 11.02 -20.15 -19.26
CA ASN A 472 11.58 -20.74 -18.04
C ASN A 472 11.08 -20.07 -16.73
N HIS A 473 9.88 -19.50 -16.78
CA HIS A 473 9.16 -18.91 -15.64
C HIS A 473 7.64 -18.93 -15.89
N ALA A 474 6.85 -18.85 -14.82
CA ALA A 474 5.39 -18.84 -14.86
C ALA A 474 4.76 -17.43 -14.71
N VAL A 475 5.57 -16.38 -14.86
CA VAL A 475 5.09 -14.98 -14.79
C VAL A 475 4.30 -14.64 -16.07
N ILE A 476 2.98 -14.55 -15.95
CA ILE A 476 2.05 -14.12 -17.01
C ILE A 476 1.10 -13.08 -16.41
N SER A 477 0.91 -11.95 -17.09
CA SER A 477 -0.03 -10.91 -16.66
C SER A 477 -0.55 -10.11 -17.88
N ASN A 478 -1.04 -8.90 -17.67
CA ASN A 478 -1.85 -8.12 -18.62
C ASN A 478 -1.34 -6.69 -18.88
N GLY A 479 -0.17 -6.35 -18.34
CA GLY A 479 0.43 -5.02 -18.46
C GLY A 479 1.16 -4.79 -19.79
N PRO A 480 1.68 -3.57 -19.99
CA PRO A 480 2.31 -3.15 -21.24
C PRO A 480 3.67 -3.81 -21.51
N PHE A 481 4.24 -4.48 -20.52
CA PHE A 481 5.49 -5.24 -20.66
C PHE A 481 5.30 -6.66 -20.16
N TYR A 482 6.02 -7.62 -20.74
CA TYR A 482 6.12 -8.97 -20.21
C TYR A 482 7.54 -9.26 -19.74
N LEU A 483 7.68 -10.17 -18.77
CA LEU A 483 9.00 -10.64 -18.33
C LEU A 483 9.62 -11.48 -19.46
N SER A 484 10.74 -11.03 -20.01
CA SER A 484 11.42 -11.73 -21.10
C SER A 484 12.61 -12.55 -20.61
N ALA A 485 13.34 -12.06 -19.61
CA ALA A 485 14.48 -12.77 -19.07
C ALA A 485 14.72 -12.41 -17.60
N TYR A 486 15.08 -13.44 -16.83
CA TYR A 486 15.51 -13.32 -15.44
C TYR A 486 16.89 -13.96 -15.30
N SER A 487 17.91 -13.15 -14.97
CA SER A 487 19.29 -13.60 -14.84
C SER A 487 19.84 -13.21 -13.47
N PRO A 488 19.70 -14.08 -12.45
CA PRO A 488 20.21 -13.81 -11.11
C PRO A 488 21.74 -13.71 -11.07
N GLU A 489 22.44 -14.45 -11.95
CA GLU A 489 23.91 -14.43 -12.05
C GLU A 489 24.44 -13.05 -12.47
N SER A 490 23.79 -12.42 -13.46
CA SER A 490 24.13 -11.08 -13.93
C SER A 490 23.43 -9.97 -13.15
N ARG A 491 22.54 -10.33 -12.20
CA ARG A 491 21.66 -9.42 -11.45
C ARG A 491 20.87 -8.49 -12.37
N SER A 492 20.29 -9.06 -13.42
CA SER A 492 19.45 -8.34 -14.37
C SER A 492 18.09 -9.00 -14.56
N ILE A 493 17.09 -8.16 -14.81
CA ILE A 493 15.76 -8.54 -15.28
C ILE A 493 15.51 -7.73 -16.56
N THR A 494 15.07 -8.42 -17.62
CA THR A 494 14.69 -7.80 -18.88
C THR A 494 13.20 -7.97 -19.10
N VAL A 495 12.52 -6.88 -19.39
CA VAL A 495 11.12 -6.86 -19.81
C VAL A 495 11.04 -6.29 -21.22
N ASN A 496 10.15 -6.84 -22.04
CA ASN A 496 9.92 -6.36 -23.40
C ASN A 496 8.51 -5.78 -23.50
N ALA A 497 8.33 -4.80 -24.39
CA ALA A 497 7.00 -4.28 -24.69
C ALA A 497 6.11 -5.41 -25.20
N PHE A 498 4.89 -5.48 -24.68
CA PHE A 498 3.87 -6.41 -25.15
C PHE A 498 3.08 -5.74 -26.28
N GLU A 499 3.58 -5.91 -27.51
CA GLU A 499 3.00 -5.33 -28.74
C GLU A 499 1.76 -6.10 -29.22
N ASP A 500 0.74 -6.19 -28.37
CA ASP A 500 -0.53 -6.84 -28.68
C ASP A 500 -1.61 -5.81 -29.07
N GLU A 501 -2.33 -6.05 -30.17
CA GLU A 501 -3.33 -5.12 -30.70
C GLU A 501 -4.57 -4.95 -29.79
N THR A 502 -4.81 -5.89 -28.88
CA THR A 502 -5.92 -5.84 -27.92
C THR A 502 -5.57 -5.04 -26.65
N TYR A 503 -4.30 -4.69 -26.44
CA TYR A 503 -3.89 -3.89 -25.29
C TYR A 503 -4.51 -2.48 -25.36
N PRO A 504 -5.20 -1.99 -24.30
CA PRO A 504 -6.06 -0.81 -24.41
C PRO A 504 -5.32 0.53 -24.46
N PHE A 505 -4.05 0.59 -24.04
CA PHE A 505 -3.32 1.85 -23.91
C PHE A 505 -2.22 1.98 -24.96
N LYS A 506 -2.33 3.01 -25.79
CA LYS A 506 -1.30 3.33 -26.78
C LYS A 506 -0.08 4.01 -26.13
N LEU A 507 1.04 4.01 -26.85
CA LEU A 507 2.22 4.78 -26.47
C LEU A 507 1.84 6.24 -26.16
N GLY A 508 2.30 6.75 -25.02
CA GLY A 508 2.05 8.13 -24.57
C GLY A 508 0.71 8.35 -23.87
N TYR A 509 -0.10 7.30 -23.63
CA TYR A 509 -1.37 7.40 -22.90
C TYR A 509 -1.21 8.11 -21.53
N TRP A 510 -0.13 7.82 -20.81
CA TRP A 510 0.17 8.39 -19.48
C TRP A 510 0.96 9.71 -19.50
N SER A 511 1.07 10.37 -20.66
CA SER A 511 1.89 11.58 -20.81
C SER A 511 1.34 12.81 -20.05
N GLU A 512 0.08 12.77 -19.63
CA GLU A 512 -0.52 13.82 -18.80
C GLU A 512 0.21 14.00 -17.46
N PHE A 513 0.81 12.94 -16.92
CA PHE A 513 1.54 12.98 -15.64
C PHE A 513 2.96 13.57 -15.74
N GLU A 514 3.43 13.87 -16.96
CA GLU A 514 4.76 14.47 -17.17
C GLU A 514 4.79 15.97 -16.85
N LYS A 515 3.68 16.67 -17.07
CA LYS A 515 3.61 18.14 -17.11
C LYS A 515 2.80 18.71 -15.96
N THR A 516 3.03 18.19 -14.77
CA THR A 516 2.29 18.62 -13.58
C THR A 516 2.71 20.02 -13.13
N GLU A 517 1.73 20.91 -13.00
CA GLU A 517 1.91 22.30 -12.54
C GLU A 517 1.71 22.39 -11.03
N PHE A 518 2.79 22.57 -10.29
CA PHE A 518 2.74 22.72 -8.83
C PHE A 518 2.25 24.11 -8.43
N PRO A 519 1.45 24.24 -7.34
CA PRO A 519 1.13 25.54 -6.78
C PRO A 519 2.43 26.24 -6.39
N LYS A 520 2.50 27.57 -6.58
CA LYS A 520 3.64 28.38 -6.11
C LYS A 520 3.17 29.70 -5.53
N ILE A 521 3.87 30.14 -4.50
CA ILE A 521 3.80 31.50 -3.98
C ILE A 521 4.84 32.31 -4.73
N THR A 522 4.39 33.28 -5.51
CA THR A 522 5.25 34.11 -6.37
C THR A 522 5.64 35.42 -5.70
N ASN A 523 4.77 35.98 -4.86
CA ASN A 523 5.04 37.19 -4.09
C ASN A 523 4.19 37.23 -2.81
N VAL A 524 4.74 37.82 -1.74
CA VAL A 524 4.04 38.10 -0.48
C VAL A 524 4.42 39.49 -0.01
N ASP A 525 3.43 40.39 0.01
CA ASP A 525 3.57 41.76 0.51
C ASP A 525 3.15 41.80 1.98
N SER A 526 4.12 41.53 2.86
CA SER A 526 3.92 41.52 4.31
C SER A 526 4.65 42.70 4.98
N PRO A 527 3.99 43.43 5.88
CA PRO A 527 4.62 44.53 6.60
C PRO A 527 5.54 44.02 7.72
N ASP A 528 6.63 44.75 8.01
CA ASP A 528 7.59 44.40 9.08
C ASP A 528 7.05 44.69 10.50
N ILE A 529 6.15 45.68 10.64
CA ILE A 529 5.63 46.16 11.93
C ILE A 529 4.13 46.42 11.82
N ILE A 530 3.37 45.89 12.77
CA ILE A 530 1.92 46.07 12.91
C ILE A 530 1.59 46.65 14.28
N GLN A 531 0.73 47.67 14.29
CA GLN A 531 0.20 48.24 15.53
C GLN A 531 -1.03 47.45 15.98
N LYS A 532 -1.14 47.17 17.28
CA LYS A 532 -2.34 46.54 17.84
C LYS A 532 -3.59 47.38 17.54
N GLY A 533 -4.68 46.68 17.21
CA GLY A 533 -5.95 47.30 16.86
C GLY A 533 -6.05 47.79 15.41
N THR A 534 -4.98 47.71 14.62
CA THR A 534 -5.01 48.04 13.18
C THR A 534 -5.30 46.82 12.32
N GLU A 535 -6.03 47.04 11.22
CA GLU A 535 -6.27 45.98 10.22
C GLU A 535 -4.94 45.62 9.54
N LEU A 536 -4.66 44.32 9.46
CA LEU A 536 -3.52 43.77 8.72
C LEU A 536 -4.04 43.17 7.42
N GLU A 537 -3.55 43.69 6.29
CA GLU A 537 -3.78 43.16 4.96
C GLU A 537 -2.43 42.71 4.36
N ILE A 538 -2.36 41.45 3.94
CA ILE A 538 -1.17 40.86 3.30
C ILE A 538 -1.58 40.37 1.92
N ASN A 539 -1.05 41.01 0.88
CA ASN A 539 -1.32 40.63 -0.50
C ASN A 539 -0.42 39.47 -0.92
N ILE A 540 -1.01 38.47 -1.57
CA ILE A 540 -0.32 37.25 -1.96
C ILE A 540 -0.61 36.97 -3.43
N GLU A 541 0.45 36.77 -4.20
CA GLU A 541 0.38 36.34 -5.59
C GLU A 541 0.83 34.89 -5.70
N THR A 542 0.07 34.09 -6.42
CA THR A 542 0.31 32.66 -6.58
C THR A 542 0.21 32.24 -8.04
N SER A 543 0.70 31.05 -8.38
CA SER A 543 0.41 30.38 -9.64
C SER A 543 -0.09 28.97 -9.36
N HIS A 544 -1.08 28.49 -10.12
CA HIS A 544 -1.62 27.12 -10.01
C HIS A 544 -2.11 26.74 -8.59
N ALA A 545 -2.54 27.72 -7.79
CA ALA A 545 -3.09 27.51 -6.45
C ALA A 545 -4.58 27.87 -6.43
N ASP A 546 -5.38 27.02 -5.79
CA ASP A 546 -6.82 27.21 -5.60
C ASP A 546 -7.13 27.91 -4.28
N SER A 547 -6.25 27.77 -3.29
CA SER A 547 -6.40 28.36 -1.97
C SER A 547 -5.05 28.60 -1.30
N ILE A 548 -5.06 29.42 -0.26
CA ILE A 548 -3.96 29.55 0.69
C ILE A 548 -4.45 29.17 2.09
N LEU A 549 -3.62 28.48 2.85
CA LEU A 549 -3.81 28.26 4.29
C LEU A 549 -2.69 28.99 5.01
N TYR A 550 -3.02 29.88 5.94
CA TYR A 550 -1.99 30.56 6.73
C TYR A 550 -2.06 30.20 8.21
N PHE A 551 -0.93 30.36 8.88
CA PHE A 551 -0.79 30.26 10.32
C PHE A 551 -0.04 31.49 10.82
N LEU A 552 -0.59 32.12 11.85
CA LEU A 552 0.09 33.13 12.63
C LEU A 552 0.39 32.55 14.01
N THR A 553 1.67 32.43 14.34
CA THR A 553 2.14 31.87 15.61
C THR A 553 2.90 32.92 16.42
N ASP A 554 2.82 32.80 17.74
CA ASP A 554 3.74 33.53 18.62
C ASP A 554 5.15 32.92 18.59
N SER A 555 6.11 33.61 19.20
CA SER A 555 7.49 33.14 19.33
C SER A 555 7.65 31.86 20.18
N ASN A 556 6.59 31.43 20.87
CA ASN A 556 6.58 30.22 21.69
C ASN A 556 5.97 29.01 20.94
N GLY A 557 5.55 29.20 19.69
CA GLY A 557 4.99 28.14 18.83
C GLY A 557 3.50 27.88 19.05
N ASN A 558 2.79 28.66 19.87
CA ASN A 558 1.35 28.55 20.00
C ASN A 558 0.68 29.24 18.80
N SER A 559 -0.08 28.48 18.02
CA SER A 559 -0.86 29.05 16.91
C SER A 559 -2.00 29.89 17.47
N THR A 560 -2.06 31.15 17.07
CA THR A 560 -3.08 32.09 17.53
C THR A 560 -4.16 32.33 16.49
N LEU A 561 -3.84 32.21 15.19
CA LEU A 561 -4.81 32.36 14.09
C LEU A 561 -4.44 31.44 12.91
N SER A 562 -5.46 30.85 12.29
CA SER A 562 -5.34 30.13 11.01
C SER A 562 -6.65 30.22 10.23
N GLU A 563 -6.54 30.37 8.91
CA GLU A 563 -7.69 30.45 8.01
C GLU A 563 -7.31 30.00 6.60
N LEU A 564 -8.25 29.33 5.92
CA LEU A 564 -8.16 28.94 4.51
C LEU A 564 -8.87 29.99 3.65
N ILE A 565 -8.15 30.57 2.68
CA ILE A 565 -8.65 31.63 1.81
C ILE A 565 -8.59 31.14 0.36
N LYS A 566 -9.70 31.26 -0.38
CA LYS A 566 -9.70 30.94 -1.83
C LYS A 566 -8.84 31.92 -2.61
N VAL A 567 -8.13 31.42 -3.62
CA VAL A 567 -7.38 32.22 -4.57
C VAL A 567 -8.27 32.53 -5.77
N GLY A 568 -8.26 33.77 -6.22
CA GLY A 568 -8.97 34.19 -7.44
C GLY A 568 -8.14 33.93 -8.70
N LYS A 569 -8.01 34.94 -9.57
CA LYS A 569 -7.10 34.91 -10.73
C LYS A 569 -5.64 35.10 -10.28
N ASN A 570 -5.05 34.13 -9.59
CA ASN A 570 -3.63 34.12 -9.17
C ASN A 570 -3.26 35.10 -8.05
N SER A 571 -4.22 35.68 -7.35
CA SER A 571 -3.94 36.49 -6.17
C SER A 571 -5.06 36.41 -5.13
N THR A 572 -4.70 36.71 -3.90
CA THR A 572 -5.61 36.82 -2.77
C THR A 572 -4.98 37.68 -1.67
N SER A 573 -5.72 37.95 -0.60
CA SER A 573 -5.26 38.76 0.52
C SER A 573 -5.64 38.12 1.84
N ILE A 574 -4.69 38.00 2.78
CA ILE A 574 -5.01 37.73 4.18
C ILE A 574 -5.49 39.03 4.81
N LYS A 575 -6.70 39.04 5.37
CA LYS A 575 -7.27 40.19 6.08
C LYS A 575 -7.52 39.82 7.53
N ILE A 576 -6.76 40.43 8.44
CA ILE A 576 -6.94 40.25 9.88
C ILE A 576 -7.51 41.55 10.45
N PRO A 577 -8.79 41.56 10.87
CA PRO A 577 -9.42 42.75 11.45
C PRO A 577 -8.69 43.25 12.69
N GLY A 578 -8.75 44.56 12.94
CA GLY A 578 -8.14 45.21 14.10
C GLY A 578 -8.52 44.56 15.45
N GLU A 579 -9.77 44.11 15.60
CA GLU A 579 -10.23 43.39 16.80
C GLU A 579 -9.48 42.08 17.07
N LYS A 580 -9.01 41.41 16.01
CA LYS A 580 -8.18 40.20 16.14
C LYS A 580 -6.73 40.56 16.42
N THR A 581 -6.18 41.61 15.77
CA THR A 581 -4.80 42.05 16.02
C THR A 581 -4.61 42.64 17.42
N GLU A 582 -5.65 43.27 17.99
CA GLU A 582 -5.67 43.75 19.37
C GLU A 582 -5.49 42.61 20.40
N LYS A 583 -6.03 41.43 20.10
CA LYS A 583 -5.93 40.24 20.96
C LYS A 583 -4.59 39.51 20.84
N LEU A 584 -3.74 39.90 19.90
CA LEU A 584 -2.41 39.31 19.75
C LEU A 584 -1.44 39.94 20.74
N ASP A 585 -0.61 39.11 21.37
CA ASP A 585 0.46 39.59 22.24
C ASP A 585 1.50 40.37 21.45
N THR A 586 2.12 41.37 22.09
CA THR A 586 3.23 42.13 21.51
C THR A 586 4.46 41.26 21.29
N GLY A 587 5.27 41.61 20.28
CA GLY A 587 6.50 40.91 19.95
C GLY A 587 6.48 40.30 18.55
N ALA A 588 7.46 39.46 18.26
CA ALA A 588 7.58 38.81 16.96
C ALA A 588 6.45 37.80 16.75
N LYS A 589 5.85 37.82 15.57
CA LYS A 589 4.90 36.84 15.08
C LYS A 589 5.44 36.20 13.82
N ASP A 590 5.35 34.89 13.74
CA ASP A 590 5.73 34.14 12.57
C ASP A 590 4.49 33.88 11.71
N LEU A 591 4.59 34.24 10.44
CA LEU A 591 3.59 33.98 9.42
C LEU A 591 4.08 32.85 8.53
N LYS A 592 3.32 31.76 8.48
CA LYS A 592 3.49 30.69 7.50
C LYS A 592 2.30 30.68 6.57
N ILE A 593 2.55 30.63 5.27
CA ILE A 593 1.54 30.58 4.21
C ILE A 593 1.80 29.33 3.39
N PHE A 594 0.76 28.56 3.12
CA PHE A 594 0.77 27.40 2.24
C PHE A 594 -0.13 27.67 1.04
N ALA A 595 0.40 27.62 -0.18
CA ALA A 595 -0.40 27.64 -1.40
C ALA A 595 -0.83 26.22 -1.76
N ILE A 596 -2.13 25.98 -1.87
CA ILE A 596 -2.75 24.67 -2.01
C ILE A 596 -3.43 24.57 -3.38
N SER A 597 -3.21 23.45 -4.06
CA SER A 597 -3.88 23.07 -5.31
C SER A 597 -4.77 21.84 -5.08
N ASN A 598 -5.91 21.79 -5.75
CA ASN A 598 -6.80 20.64 -5.80
C ASN A 598 -6.31 19.57 -6.79
N SER A 599 -5.48 19.94 -7.76
CA SER A 599 -4.91 19.03 -8.77
C SER A 599 -3.55 18.46 -8.38
N VAL A 600 -2.84 19.09 -7.43
CA VAL A 600 -1.54 18.64 -6.92
C VAL A 600 -1.45 18.88 -5.41
N LEU A 601 -1.49 17.81 -4.61
CA LEU A 601 -1.49 17.88 -3.14
C LEU A 601 -0.08 17.98 -2.55
N LYS A 602 0.77 18.80 -3.17
CA LYS A 602 2.04 19.24 -2.58
C LYS A 602 2.01 20.76 -2.52
N PRO A 603 1.71 21.35 -1.36
CA PRO A 603 1.67 22.79 -1.24
C PRO A 603 3.07 23.38 -1.40
N ASP A 604 3.12 24.58 -1.95
CA ASP A 604 4.28 25.46 -1.76
C ASP A 604 4.11 26.24 -0.46
N TYR A 605 5.21 26.64 0.17
CA TYR A 605 5.14 27.36 1.43
C TYR A 605 6.09 28.54 1.48
N TYR A 606 5.64 29.57 2.18
CA TYR A 606 6.39 30.79 2.46
C TYR A 606 6.34 31.06 3.96
N SER A 607 7.47 31.47 4.54
CA SER A 607 7.55 31.84 5.95
C SER A 607 8.24 33.20 6.09
N THR A 608 7.66 34.08 6.89
CA THR A 608 8.25 35.37 7.29
C THR A 608 7.87 35.68 8.74
N SER A 609 8.40 36.76 9.29
CA SER A 609 8.05 37.25 10.63
C SER A 609 7.82 38.76 10.61
N PHE A 610 6.93 39.24 11.47
CA PHE A 610 6.71 40.67 11.68
C PHE A 610 6.50 41.00 13.17
N LEU A 611 6.66 42.27 13.55
CA LEU A 611 6.56 42.72 14.94
C LEU A 611 5.20 43.35 15.23
N ILE A 612 4.51 42.84 16.25
CA ILE A 612 3.33 43.50 16.82
C ILE A 612 3.77 44.43 17.95
N VAL A 613 3.43 45.71 17.83
CA VAL A 613 3.75 46.75 18.82
C VAL A 613 2.47 47.34 19.41
N GLU A 614 2.55 47.77 20.67
CA GLU A 614 1.47 48.54 21.29
C GLU A 614 1.14 49.78 20.48
N ASN A 615 -0.13 50.14 20.48
CA ASN A 615 -0.58 51.36 19.84
C ASN A 615 0.01 52.54 20.62
N LYS A 616 0.95 53.27 20.02
CA LYS A 616 1.48 54.50 20.63
C LYS A 616 0.37 55.54 20.57
N GLU A 617 -0.33 55.75 21.67
CA GLU A 617 -1.14 56.96 21.82
C GLU A 617 -0.25 58.20 21.60
N ALA A 618 -0.77 59.11 20.77
CA ALA A 618 -0.20 60.41 20.44
C ALA A 618 -0.38 61.42 21.58
#